data_AF-A0A1E7IGV9-F1
#
_entry.id   AF-A0A1E7IGV9-F1
#
_cell.length_a   1.000
_cell.length_b   1.000
_cell.length_c   1.000
_cell.angle_alpha   90.00
_cell.angle_beta   90.00
_cell.angle_gamma   90.00
#
_symmetry.space_group_name_H-M   'P 1'
#
loop_
_entity.id
_entity.type
_entity.pdbx_description
1 polymer ?
#
loop_
_entity_poly.entity_id
_entity_poly.type
_entity_poly.pdbx_seq_one_letter_code
_entity_poly.pdbx_strand_id
1 'polypeptide(L)'
;MVLLIGVIALTWASECLAESASCLRCHDVCHGALTAQQHHEVSLQTMGCVDCHRGNPTTQRRELAHYRLIDAGHSWYRFPESDAVKRGQHLVDLLACRRCHVLAGKGNSLAAELDRLYHQSLPVEVVASIRVPAFFMPDFSLQQSDVDAVVNVIFAAGFMPQVSGLQPPQVVHFENDVDEENLFEKHCGRCHRVLTAQQGGLGTGDIAPNLSGLLSQFYPKTFKDNQPWDVQGLKKWIKNPRAIRPLTRMLPVVLREQEAIKLIDETWPLKVKEPLQ
;
A
#
# COMPACT_ATOMS: atom_id res chain seq x y z
N MET A 1 23.21 -9.45 -64.02
CA MET A 1 22.69 -8.40 -63.12
C MET A 1 21.23 -8.67 -62.74
N VAL A 2 20.91 -9.87 -62.23
CA VAL A 2 19.53 -10.28 -61.87
C VAL A 2 19.48 -11.11 -60.55
N LEU A 3 20.61 -11.40 -59.91
CA LEU A 3 20.68 -12.33 -58.77
C LEU A 3 20.92 -11.66 -57.41
N LEU A 4 20.68 -10.34 -57.30
CA LEU A 4 20.99 -9.56 -56.09
C LEU A 4 19.77 -8.85 -55.47
N ILE A 5 18.56 -9.10 -55.98
CA ILE A 5 17.32 -8.49 -55.48
C ILE A 5 16.53 -9.46 -54.56
N GLY A 6 16.81 -10.77 -54.62
CA GLY A 6 16.05 -11.79 -53.86
C GLY A 6 16.41 -11.94 -52.37
N VAL A 7 17.55 -11.43 -51.91
CA VAL A 7 18.01 -11.64 -50.53
C VAL A 7 17.60 -10.49 -49.58
N ILE A 8 17.33 -9.30 -50.13
CA ILE A 8 17.00 -8.12 -49.32
C ILE A 8 15.52 -8.12 -48.88
N ALA A 9 14.63 -8.84 -49.59
CA ALA A 9 13.21 -8.92 -49.21
C ALA A 9 12.92 -9.89 -48.04
N LEU A 10 13.85 -10.78 -47.69
CA LEU A 10 13.64 -11.81 -46.64
C LEU A 10 14.16 -11.40 -45.25
N THR A 11 14.97 -10.35 -45.14
CA THR A 11 15.51 -9.90 -43.85
C THR A 11 14.57 -8.92 -43.12
N TRP A 12 13.68 -8.22 -43.84
CA TRP A 12 12.77 -7.23 -43.24
C TRP A 12 11.52 -7.85 -42.60
N ALA A 13 11.16 -9.09 -42.97
CA ALA A 13 10.04 -9.80 -42.35
C ALA A 13 10.43 -10.52 -41.05
N SER A 14 11.73 -10.71 -40.80
CA SER A 14 12.23 -11.50 -39.66
C SER A 14 12.36 -10.69 -38.37
N GLU A 15 12.52 -9.36 -38.47
CA GLU A 15 12.72 -8.48 -37.31
C GLU A 15 11.39 -8.10 -36.62
N CYS A 16 10.27 -8.02 -37.36
CA CYS A 16 8.94 -7.82 -36.75
C CYS A 16 8.37 -9.08 -36.06
N LEU A 17 8.86 -10.27 -36.40
CA LEU A 17 8.41 -11.53 -35.79
C LEU A 17 9.22 -11.94 -34.55
N ALA A 18 10.41 -11.37 -34.35
CA ALA A 18 11.28 -11.69 -33.22
C ALA A 18 10.87 -10.97 -31.92
N GLU A 19 10.26 -9.77 -32.00
CA GLU A 19 9.78 -9.03 -30.83
C GLU A 19 8.48 -9.61 -30.23
N SER A 20 7.60 -10.16 -31.05
CA SER A 20 6.36 -10.82 -30.58
C SER A 20 6.60 -12.20 -29.97
N ALA A 21 7.65 -12.91 -30.39
CA ALA A 21 7.95 -14.28 -29.97
C ALA A 21 8.63 -14.40 -28.58
N SER A 22 9.13 -13.32 -27.98
CA SER A 22 9.78 -13.39 -26.67
C SER A 22 8.81 -13.41 -25.49
N CYS A 23 7.61 -12.83 -25.66
CA CYS A 23 6.57 -12.76 -24.62
C CYS A 23 5.79 -14.08 -24.51
N LEU A 24 5.49 -14.73 -25.65
CA LEU A 24 4.81 -16.03 -25.68
C LEU A 24 5.57 -17.11 -24.93
N ARG A 25 6.91 -17.08 -24.85
CA ARG A 25 7.66 -18.08 -24.04
C ARG A 25 7.42 -17.98 -22.54
N CYS A 26 7.05 -16.81 -22.02
CA CYS A 26 6.65 -16.66 -20.62
C CYS A 26 5.16 -16.95 -20.40
N HIS A 27 4.33 -16.84 -21.44
CA HIS A 27 2.89 -17.13 -21.40
C HIS A 27 2.52 -18.57 -21.82
N ASP A 28 3.37 -19.28 -22.57
CA ASP A 28 3.19 -20.68 -23.01
C ASP A 28 3.22 -21.67 -21.83
N VAL A 29 3.68 -21.24 -20.65
CA VAL A 29 3.75 -22.06 -19.42
C VAL A 29 2.54 -21.86 -18.50
N CYS A 30 1.50 -21.13 -18.92
CA CYS A 30 0.19 -21.13 -18.24
C CYS A 30 -0.64 -22.41 -18.54
N HIS A 31 0.02 -23.51 -18.94
CA HIS A 31 -0.58 -24.84 -19.04
C HIS A 31 -0.21 -25.70 -17.81
N GLY A 32 -0.55 -25.21 -16.61
CA GLY A 32 -0.69 -26.01 -15.41
C GLY A 32 -2.16 -26.03 -15.03
N ALA A 33 -2.81 -27.18 -15.15
CA ALA A 33 -4.24 -27.36 -14.92
C ALA A 33 -4.71 -26.70 -13.62
N LEU A 34 -5.80 -25.92 -13.71
CA LEU A 34 -6.54 -25.22 -12.64
C LEU A 34 -6.15 -23.75 -12.37
N THR A 35 -6.29 -22.85 -13.36
CA THR A 35 -6.78 -21.44 -13.19
C THR A 35 -6.89 -20.69 -14.53
N ALA A 36 -7.16 -21.39 -15.64
CA ALA A 36 -7.58 -20.74 -16.87
C ALA A 36 -9.04 -20.32 -16.75
N GLN A 37 -9.33 -19.36 -15.88
CA GLN A 37 -10.57 -18.60 -15.97
C GLN A 37 -10.39 -17.62 -17.13
N GLN A 38 -10.78 -18.12 -18.30
CA GLN A 38 -11.00 -17.47 -19.58
C GLN A 38 -10.90 -15.94 -19.50
N HIS A 39 -9.76 -15.40 -19.94
CA HIS A 39 -9.71 -14.03 -20.43
C HIS A 39 -10.65 -13.96 -21.63
N HIS A 40 -11.85 -13.41 -21.43
CA HIS A 40 -12.74 -13.12 -22.54
C HIS A 40 -12.03 -12.13 -23.48
N GLU A 41 -11.95 -12.57 -24.74
CA GLU A 41 -11.93 -11.77 -25.97
C GLU A 41 -10.62 -11.07 -26.37
N VAL A 42 -10.03 -11.58 -27.47
CA VAL A 42 -9.43 -10.92 -28.66
C VAL A 42 -8.38 -9.80 -28.49
N SER A 43 -8.42 -9.00 -27.41
CA SER A 43 -7.61 -7.80 -27.17
C SER A 43 -6.16 -8.06 -26.75
N LEU A 44 -5.86 -9.24 -26.19
CA LEU A 44 -4.50 -9.58 -25.74
C LEU A 44 -3.51 -9.85 -26.86
N GLN A 45 -3.97 -10.21 -28.06
CA GLN A 45 -3.09 -10.50 -29.21
C GLN A 45 -2.47 -9.23 -29.82
N THR A 46 -3.00 -8.04 -29.48
CA THR A 46 -2.53 -6.75 -29.99
C THR A 46 -1.78 -5.91 -28.96
N MET A 47 -1.62 -6.39 -27.72
CA MET A 47 -0.97 -5.65 -26.65
C MET A 47 0.55 -5.86 -26.65
N GLY A 48 1.29 -4.76 -26.55
CA GLY A 48 2.76 -4.75 -26.44
C GLY A 48 3.23 -4.85 -24.99
N CYS A 49 4.54 -5.04 -24.78
CA CYS A 49 5.15 -5.19 -23.46
C CYS A 49 4.81 -4.03 -22.51
N VAL A 50 4.64 -2.82 -23.03
CA VAL A 50 4.34 -1.61 -22.26
C VAL A 50 2.91 -1.59 -21.72
N ASP A 51 2.02 -2.37 -22.32
CA ASP A 51 0.61 -2.45 -21.93
C ASP A 51 0.42 -3.19 -20.63
N CYS A 52 1.28 -4.16 -20.31
CA CYS A 52 1.19 -4.88 -19.05
C CYS A 52 2.43 -4.69 -18.16
N HIS A 53 3.60 -4.44 -18.75
CA HIS A 53 4.86 -4.42 -18.02
C HIS A 53 5.51 -3.05 -17.85
N ARG A 54 4.82 -1.93 -18.18
CA ARG A 54 5.29 -0.56 -17.92
C ARG A 54 6.66 -0.18 -18.54
N GLY A 55 7.07 -0.85 -19.62
CA GLY A 55 8.27 -0.46 -20.38
C GLY A 55 8.14 0.89 -21.07
N ASN A 56 9.24 1.39 -21.65
CA ASN A 56 9.27 2.63 -22.42
C ASN A 56 9.12 2.35 -23.93
N PRO A 57 7.98 2.66 -24.56
CA PRO A 57 7.77 2.38 -25.98
C PRO A 57 8.51 3.35 -26.91
N THR A 58 9.10 4.42 -26.37
CA THR A 58 9.73 5.49 -27.18
C THR A 58 11.17 5.17 -27.59
N THR A 59 11.69 4.01 -27.22
CA THR A 59 13.08 3.63 -27.48
C THR A 59 13.23 2.15 -27.75
N GLN A 60 14.13 1.81 -28.67
CA GLN A 60 14.50 0.42 -28.99
C GLN A 60 15.77 -0.03 -28.22
N ARG A 61 16.41 0.88 -27.48
CA ARG A 61 17.57 0.51 -26.65
C ARG A 61 17.09 -0.31 -25.46
N ARG A 62 17.45 -1.59 -25.41
CA ARG A 62 17.01 -2.56 -24.39
C ARG A 62 16.97 -2.00 -22.97
N GLU A 63 18.07 -1.40 -22.50
CA GLU A 63 18.18 -0.84 -21.15
C GLU A 63 17.15 0.26 -20.87
N LEU A 64 16.86 1.10 -21.87
CA LEU A 64 15.92 2.20 -21.75
C LEU A 64 14.48 1.75 -21.99
N ALA A 65 14.27 0.76 -22.85
CA ALA A 65 12.97 0.15 -23.12
C ALA A 65 12.45 -0.64 -21.91
N HIS A 66 13.35 -1.27 -21.16
CA HIS A 66 13.04 -2.00 -19.93
C HIS A 66 13.17 -1.16 -18.65
N TYR A 67 13.48 0.13 -18.78
CA TYR A 67 13.49 1.03 -17.63
C TYR A 67 12.07 1.06 -17.01
N ARG A 68 11.98 0.70 -15.72
CA ARG A 68 10.73 0.54 -14.95
C ARG A 68 9.84 -0.64 -15.36
N LEU A 69 10.39 -1.59 -16.09
CA LEU A 69 9.71 -2.84 -16.41
C LEU A 69 9.30 -3.55 -15.12
N ILE A 70 8.04 -3.97 -15.04
CA ILE A 70 7.54 -4.77 -13.91
C ILE A 70 7.60 -6.25 -14.20
N ASP A 71 7.91 -7.03 -13.16
CA ASP A 71 7.79 -8.47 -13.18
C ASP A 71 6.37 -8.92 -13.55
N ALA A 72 6.24 -10.11 -14.16
CA ALA A 72 4.96 -10.71 -14.52
C ALA A 72 4.00 -10.87 -13.34
N GLY A 73 4.50 -11.08 -12.12
CA GLY A 73 3.65 -11.11 -10.93
C GLY A 73 2.86 -9.81 -10.71
N HIS A 74 3.35 -8.68 -11.21
CA HIS A 74 2.77 -7.34 -11.01
C HIS A 74 2.02 -6.79 -12.24
N SER A 75 1.91 -7.55 -13.33
CA SER A 75 1.35 -7.08 -14.60
C SER A 75 -0.17 -7.09 -14.67
N TRP A 76 -0.83 -7.59 -13.61
CA TRP A 76 -2.28 -7.70 -13.52
C TRP A 76 -3.00 -6.39 -13.18
N TYR A 77 -2.26 -5.34 -12.82
CA TYR A 77 -2.80 -4.06 -12.37
C TYR A 77 -3.75 -3.37 -13.36
N ARG A 78 -3.67 -3.69 -14.66
CA ARG A 78 -4.58 -3.16 -15.70
C ARG A 78 -5.89 -3.93 -15.82
N PHE A 79 -6.05 -5.03 -15.09
CA PHE A 79 -7.23 -5.88 -15.12
C PHE A 79 -7.89 -5.90 -13.73
N PRO A 80 -8.73 -4.90 -13.41
CA PRO A 80 -9.36 -4.78 -12.09
C PRO A 80 -10.14 -6.03 -11.66
N GLU A 81 -10.69 -6.77 -12.63
CA GLU A 81 -11.47 -7.97 -12.40
C GLU A 81 -10.64 -9.24 -12.21
N SER A 82 -9.31 -9.18 -12.38
CA SER A 82 -8.42 -10.32 -12.18
C SER A 82 -8.37 -10.76 -10.71
N ASP A 83 -8.14 -12.05 -10.50
CA ASP A 83 -8.01 -12.63 -9.16
C ASP A 83 -6.86 -11.99 -8.36
N ALA A 84 -5.77 -11.60 -9.03
CA ALA A 84 -4.63 -10.93 -8.40
C ALA A 84 -5.03 -9.57 -7.81
N VAL A 85 -5.75 -8.74 -8.55
CA VAL A 85 -6.21 -7.42 -8.08
C VAL A 85 -7.29 -7.57 -7.01
N LYS A 86 -8.25 -8.50 -7.18
CA LYS A 86 -9.28 -8.80 -6.17
C LYS A 86 -8.67 -9.28 -4.85
N ARG A 87 -7.71 -10.20 -4.91
CA ARG A 87 -6.95 -10.67 -3.74
C ARG A 87 -6.20 -9.51 -3.08
N GLY A 88 -5.52 -8.68 -3.86
CA GLY A 88 -4.82 -7.52 -3.33
C GLY A 88 -5.75 -6.56 -2.61
N GLN A 89 -6.96 -6.33 -3.12
CA GLN A 89 -7.92 -5.42 -2.52
C GLN A 89 -8.40 -5.97 -1.18
N HIS A 90 -8.67 -7.28 -1.13
CA HIS A 90 -8.99 -7.97 0.11
C HIS A 90 -7.84 -7.85 1.14
N LEU A 91 -6.59 -8.03 0.71
CA LEU A 91 -5.42 -7.88 1.59
C LEU A 91 -5.27 -6.44 2.11
N VAL A 92 -5.45 -5.44 1.26
CA VAL A 92 -5.41 -4.02 1.66
C VAL A 92 -6.42 -3.72 2.77
N ASP A 93 -7.62 -4.30 2.68
CA ASP A 93 -8.66 -4.14 3.68
C ASP A 93 -8.36 -4.93 4.96
N LEU A 94 -7.90 -6.18 4.83
CA LEU A 94 -7.55 -7.06 5.95
C LEU A 94 -6.37 -6.53 6.77
N LEU A 95 -5.32 -6.07 6.09
CA LEU A 95 -4.11 -5.50 6.69
C LEU A 95 -4.30 -4.03 7.10
N ALA A 96 -5.47 -3.46 6.77
CA ALA A 96 -5.85 -2.09 7.06
C ALA A 96 -4.81 -1.06 6.58
N CYS A 97 -4.27 -1.22 5.37
CA CYS A 97 -3.25 -0.32 4.81
C CYS A 97 -3.73 1.15 4.82
N ARG A 98 -5.03 1.36 4.58
CA ARG A 98 -5.67 2.69 4.56
C ARG A 98 -5.73 3.39 5.92
N ARG A 99 -5.39 2.72 7.02
CA ARG A 99 -5.26 3.38 8.34
C ARG A 99 -4.07 4.33 8.42
N CYS A 100 -3.07 4.16 7.55
CA CYS A 100 -1.92 5.06 7.45
C CYS A 100 -1.81 5.73 6.08
N HIS A 101 -2.16 5.00 5.02
CA HIS A 101 -1.95 5.40 3.64
C HIS A 101 -3.22 5.88 2.96
N VAL A 102 -3.06 6.77 1.99
CA VAL A 102 -4.08 7.01 0.97
C VAL A 102 -3.86 6.02 -0.17
N LEU A 103 -4.90 5.30 -0.55
CA LEU A 103 -4.92 4.32 -1.65
C LEU A 103 -6.30 4.30 -2.31
N ALA A 104 -6.32 4.45 -3.63
CA ALA A 104 -7.49 4.71 -4.46
C ALA A 104 -8.30 5.91 -3.97
N GLY A 105 -7.61 7.00 -3.63
CA GLY A 105 -8.20 8.25 -3.12
C GLY A 105 -8.84 8.15 -1.73
N LYS A 106 -8.69 7.02 -1.03
CA LYS A 106 -9.27 6.76 0.29
C LYS A 106 -8.20 6.43 1.30
N GLY A 107 -8.40 6.81 2.56
CA GLY A 107 -7.51 6.47 3.66
C GLY A 107 -7.08 7.67 4.47
N ASN A 108 -6.08 7.47 5.30
CA ASN A 108 -5.46 8.53 6.10
C ASN A 108 -4.18 9.03 5.43
N SER A 109 -3.81 10.29 5.68
CA SER A 109 -2.59 10.90 5.15
C SER A 109 -1.49 10.94 6.22
N LEU A 110 -1.26 9.81 6.89
CA LEU A 110 -0.23 9.66 7.94
C LEU A 110 1.10 9.12 7.38
N ALA A 111 1.04 8.46 6.23
CA ALA A 111 2.18 7.90 5.50
C ALA A 111 2.03 8.20 4.00
N ALA A 112 2.94 7.65 3.18
CA ALA A 112 2.98 7.87 1.74
C ALA A 112 1.61 7.63 1.05
N GLU A 113 1.26 8.50 0.10
CA GLU A 113 0.12 8.30 -0.80
C GLU A 113 0.48 7.24 -1.85
N LEU A 114 -0.11 6.04 -1.72
CA LEU A 114 0.30 4.86 -2.48
C LEU A 114 -0.04 4.99 -3.97
N ASP A 115 -1.07 5.76 -4.31
CA ASP A 115 -1.49 5.99 -5.70
C ASP A 115 -0.37 6.62 -6.54
N ARG A 116 0.51 7.40 -5.91
CA ARG A 116 1.62 8.07 -6.61
C ARG A 116 2.78 7.15 -6.93
N LEU A 117 2.89 6.01 -6.24
CA LEU A 117 4.00 5.08 -6.43
C LEU A 117 4.05 4.50 -7.85
N TYR A 118 2.90 4.42 -8.53
CA TYR A 118 2.85 4.07 -9.95
C TYR A 118 3.73 5.03 -10.78
N HIS A 119 3.67 6.34 -10.55
CA HIS A 119 4.46 7.31 -11.32
C HIS A 119 5.84 7.59 -10.74
N GLN A 120 6.02 7.48 -9.42
CA GLN A 120 7.19 8.03 -8.73
C GLN A 120 8.25 6.99 -8.34
N SER A 121 7.89 5.71 -8.24
CA SER A 121 8.80 4.68 -7.72
C SER A 121 9.14 3.62 -8.75
N LEU A 122 10.31 3.01 -8.60
CA LEU A 122 10.64 1.78 -9.30
C LEU A 122 9.85 0.62 -8.65
N PRO A 123 9.38 -0.34 -9.44
CA PRO A 123 8.59 -1.46 -8.90
C PRO A 123 9.32 -2.28 -7.84
N VAL A 124 10.61 -2.50 -8.03
CA VAL A 124 11.46 -3.20 -7.06
C VAL A 124 11.54 -2.48 -5.72
N GLU A 125 11.46 -1.15 -5.72
CA GLU A 125 11.45 -0.34 -4.48
C GLU A 125 10.12 -0.49 -3.74
N VAL A 126 9.00 -0.55 -4.46
CA VAL A 126 7.68 -0.80 -3.85
C VAL A 126 7.66 -2.18 -3.19
N VAL A 127 8.13 -3.21 -3.90
CA VAL A 127 8.27 -4.57 -3.35
C VAL A 127 9.17 -4.57 -2.10
N ALA A 128 10.34 -3.92 -2.19
CA ALA A 128 11.27 -3.84 -1.06
C ALA A 128 10.64 -3.14 0.16
N SER A 129 9.88 -2.06 -0.04
CA SER A 129 9.23 -1.32 1.05
C SER A 129 8.13 -2.11 1.79
N ILE A 130 7.51 -3.09 1.12
CA ILE A 130 6.54 -3.99 1.75
C ILE A 130 7.25 -5.12 2.52
N ARG A 131 8.36 -5.63 1.97
CA ARG A 131 9.14 -6.73 2.57
C ARG A 131 9.97 -6.28 3.78
N VAL A 132 10.49 -5.06 3.70
CA VAL A 132 11.30 -4.44 4.75
C VAL A 132 10.63 -3.11 5.10
N PRO A 133 9.56 -3.16 5.92
CA PRO A 133 8.78 -1.98 6.23
C PRO A 133 9.58 -0.94 7.02
N ALA A 134 9.22 0.32 6.86
CA ALA A 134 9.70 1.39 7.73
C ALA A 134 9.30 1.13 9.18
N PHE A 135 10.04 1.69 10.14
CA PHE A 135 9.90 1.39 11.58
C PHE A 135 8.45 1.45 12.15
N PHE A 136 7.64 2.37 11.63
CA PHE A 136 6.25 2.57 12.05
C PHE A 136 5.21 1.85 11.17
N MET A 137 5.63 1.21 10.07
CA MET A 137 4.79 0.31 9.30
C MET A 137 4.87 -1.09 9.92
N PRO A 138 3.73 -1.77 10.17
CA PRO A 138 3.77 -3.13 10.69
C PRO A 138 4.46 -4.07 9.72
N ASP A 139 5.24 -5.00 10.26
CA ASP A 139 5.67 -6.18 9.52
C ASP A 139 4.52 -7.19 9.48
N PHE A 140 3.96 -7.37 8.28
CA PHE A 140 2.88 -8.31 8.02
C PHE A 140 3.40 -9.70 7.63
N SER A 141 4.71 -9.86 7.45
CA SER A 141 5.38 -11.11 7.06
C SER A 141 4.71 -11.79 5.85
N LEU A 142 4.37 -10.98 4.84
CA LEU A 142 3.65 -11.43 3.64
C LEU A 142 4.49 -12.41 2.81
N GLN A 143 3.82 -13.43 2.28
CA GLN A 143 4.40 -14.30 1.27
C GLN A 143 4.52 -13.56 -0.06
N GLN A 144 5.40 -14.03 -0.96
CA GLN A 144 5.63 -13.37 -2.27
C GLN A 144 4.32 -13.15 -3.03
N SER A 145 3.43 -14.14 -3.09
CA SER A 145 2.14 -14.01 -3.79
C SER A 145 1.24 -12.91 -3.22
N ASP A 146 1.32 -12.65 -1.91
CA ASP A 146 0.55 -11.59 -1.26
C ASP A 146 1.18 -10.22 -1.50
N VAL A 147 2.52 -10.14 -1.52
CA VAL A 147 3.24 -8.93 -1.95
C VAL A 147 2.86 -8.57 -3.39
N ASP A 148 2.87 -9.54 -4.30
CA ASP A 148 2.52 -9.33 -5.71
C ASP A 148 1.08 -8.78 -5.84
N ALA A 149 0.14 -9.39 -5.11
CA ALA A 149 -1.26 -8.95 -5.10
C ALA A 149 -1.43 -7.52 -4.58
N VAL A 150 -0.73 -7.15 -3.50
CA VAL A 150 -0.76 -5.78 -2.95
C VAL A 150 -0.15 -4.78 -3.94
N VAL A 151 0.97 -5.11 -4.58
CA VAL A 151 1.60 -4.25 -5.59
C VAL A 151 0.69 -4.02 -6.79
N ASN A 152 -0.01 -5.07 -7.26
CA ASN A 152 -0.99 -4.93 -8.34
C ASN A 152 -2.09 -3.90 -8.01
N VAL A 153 -2.59 -3.89 -6.78
CA VAL A 153 -3.61 -2.91 -6.36
C VAL A 153 -3.06 -1.50 -6.24
N ILE A 154 -1.84 -1.35 -5.70
CA ILE A 154 -1.16 -0.05 -5.65
C ILE A 154 -1.02 0.53 -7.05
N PHE A 155 -0.58 -0.27 -8.02
CA PHE A 155 -0.43 0.18 -9.40
C PHE A 155 -1.76 0.38 -10.12
N ALA A 156 -2.79 -0.43 -9.84
CA ALA A 156 -4.12 -0.24 -10.40
C ALA A 156 -4.71 1.12 -9.96
N ALA A 157 -4.56 1.46 -8.68
CA ALA A 157 -5.02 2.71 -8.12
C ALA A 157 -4.29 3.94 -8.68
N GLY A 158 -2.97 3.83 -8.91
CA GLY A 158 -2.16 4.89 -9.50
C GLY A 158 -2.29 5.04 -11.02
N PHE A 159 -2.67 3.98 -11.72
CA PHE A 159 -2.90 4.00 -13.16
C PHE A 159 -4.21 4.69 -13.54
N MET A 160 -5.25 4.59 -12.71
CA MET A 160 -6.52 5.26 -12.97
C MET A 160 -6.34 6.79 -12.92
N PRO A 161 -6.99 7.57 -13.82
CA PRO A 161 -6.90 9.03 -13.81
C PRO A 161 -7.38 9.60 -12.47
N GLN A 162 -6.45 10.11 -11.67
CA GLN A 162 -6.74 10.75 -10.39
C GLN A 162 -7.07 12.23 -10.61
N VAL A 163 -8.10 12.74 -9.93
CA VAL A 163 -8.30 14.20 -9.78
C VAL A 163 -7.19 14.72 -8.88
N SER A 164 -6.04 15.06 -9.49
CA SER A 164 -4.85 15.46 -8.74
C SER A 164 -5.03 16.86 -8.15
N GLY A 165 -5.32 16.91 -6.86
CA GLY A 165 -4.93 18.07 -6.05
C GLY A 165 -3.44 17.98 -5.74
N LEU A 166 -2.69 19.05 -5.94
CA LEU A 166 -1.34 19.19 -5.38
C LEU A 166 -1.44 18.92 -3.87
N GLN A 167 -0.78 17.86 -3.37
CA GLN A 167 -0.60 17.77 -1.93
C GLN A 167 0.42 18.83 -1.53
N PRO A 168 0.10 19.69 -0.56
CA PRO A 168 1.09 20.62 -0.05
C PRO A 168 2.29 19.82 0.48
N PRO A 169 3.52 20.34 0.35
CA PRO A 169 4.68 19.70 0.94
C PRO A 169 4.42 19.46 2.42
N GLN A 170 4.72 18.25 2.91
CA GLN A 170 4.68 17.98 4.33
C GLN A 170 5.83 18.74 4.98
N VAL A 171 5.52 19.63 5.91
CA VAL A 171 6.51 20.30 6.75
C VAL A 171 6.92 19.31 7.83
N VAL A 172 8.15 18.81 7.76
CA VAL A 172 8.74 17.99 8.81
C VAL A 172 9.43 18.93 9.79
N HIS A 173 8.87 19.05 10.98
CA HIS A 173 9.51 19.76 12.08
C HIS A 173 10.55 18.84 12.73
N PHE A 174 11.82 19.22 12.67
CA PHE A 174 12.88 18.58 13.44
C PHE A 174 13.08 19.38 14.71
N GLU A 175 12.42 18.97 15.80
CA GLU A 175 12.66 19.55 17.11
C GLU A 175 13.75 18.73 17.80
N ASN A 176 14.82 19.40 18.21
CA ASN A 176 15.94 18.81 18.96
C ASN A 176 15.68 18.80 20.47
N ASP A 177 14.52 19.29 20.90
CA ASP A 177 14.16 19.35 22.30
C ASP A 177 13.30 18.13 22.66
N VAL A 178 13.74 17.44 23.70
CA VAL A 178 12.97 16.41 24.39
C VAL A 178 11.79 17.12 25.03
N ASP A 179 10.73 17.31 24.25
CA ASP A 179 9.56 18.05 24.68
C ASP A 179 8.96 17.37 25.91
N GLU A 180 8.58 18.20 26.89
CA GLU A 180 8.14 17.81 28.23
C GLU A 180 7.09 16.68 28.16
N GLU A 181 7.48 15.48 28.62
CA GLU A 181 6.63 14.30 28.84
C GLU A 181 5.44 14.13 27.88
N ASN A 182 5.70 13.88 26.59
CA ASN A 182 4.66 13.41 25.67
C ASN A 182 3.86 12.25 26.31
N LEU A 183 2.55 12.44 26.49
CA LEU A 183 1.72 11.50 27.26
C LEU A 183 1.67 10.12 26.59
N PHE A 184 1.73 10.06 25.26
CA PHE A 184 1.78 8.79 24.54
C PHE A 184 3.09 8.08 24.82
N GLU A 185 4.23 8.75 24.69
CA GLU A 185 5.54 8.15 24.97
C GLU A 185 5.62 7.63 26.41
N LYS A 186 5.17 8.45 27.38
CA LYS A 186 5.21 8.14 28.81
C LYS A 186 4.37 6.92 29.17
N HIS A 187 3.16 6.81 28.62
CA HIS A 187 2.19 5.80 29.07
C HIS A 187 2.01 4.61 28.11
N CYS A 188 2.28 4.81 26.82
CA CYS A 188 1.95 3.86 25.75
C CYS A 188 3.18 3.43 24.94
N GLY A 189 4.15 4.33 24.73
CA GLY A 189 5.25 4.21 23.76
C GLY A 189 6.21 3.04 24.00
N ARG A 190 6.27 2.52 25.23
CA ARG A 190 7.06 1.32 25.56
C ARG A 190 6.50 0.02 24.98
N CYS A 191 5.19 -0.03 24.70
CA CYS A 191 4.52 -1.21 24.17
C CYS A 191 3.96 -0.99 22.77
N HIS A 192 3.50 0.23 22.48
CA HIS A 192 2.84 0.61 21.24
C HIS A 192 3.69 1.57 20.42
N ARG A 193 3.45 1.55 19.10
CA ARG A 193 3.87 2.57 18.13
C ARG A 193 2.64 3.25 17.54
N VAL A 194 2.77 4.51 17.15
CA VAL A 194 1.73 5.27 16.46
C VAL A 194 2.34 6.31 15.51
N LEU A 195 1.77 6.46 14.31
CA LEU A 195 2.00 7.61 13.45
C LEU A 195 0.87 8.61 13.68
N THR A 196 1.24 9.84 14.00
CA THR A 196 0.35 10.97 14.22
C THR A 196 0.54 12.01 13.11
N ALA A 197 -0.48 12.82 12.85
CA ALA A 197 -0.40 13.86 11.84
C ALA A 197 0.43 15.07 12.27
N GLN A 198 0.54 15.33 13.59
CA GLN A 198 1.16 16.53 14.13
C GLN A 198 2.61 16.30 14.55
N GLN A 199 2.89 15.17 15.19
CA GLN A 199 4.19 14.90 15.84
C GLN A 199 4.96 13.78 15.13
N GLY A 200 4.44 13.26 14.02
CA GLY A 200 5.03 12.12 13.33
C GLY A 200 4.91 10.84 14.16
N GLY A 201 5.97 10.02 14.13
CA GLY A 201 5.99 8.72 14.79
C GLY A 201 6.34 8.81 16.27
N LEU A 202 5.52 8.20 17.12
CA LEU A 202 5.72 8.09 18.56
C LEU A 202 5.74 6.62 19.01
N GLY A 203 6.48 6.35 20.07
CA GLY A 203 6.67 5.05 20.66
C GLY A 203 7.70 4.20 19.92
N THR A 204 8.27 3.25 20.65
CA THR A 204 9.30 2.33 20.14
C THR A 204 8.91 0.87 20.32
N GLY A 205 7.91 0.57 21.15
CA GLY A 205 7.47 -0.79 21.46
C GLY A 205 6.70 -1.47 20.31
N ASP A 206 6.97 -2.75 20.11
CA ASP A 206 6.30 -3.65 19.15
C ASP A 206 5.59 -4.84 19.82
N ILE A 207 5.57 -4.88 21.15
CA ILE A 207 4.91 -5.93 21.92
C ILE A 207 3.38 -5.85 21.77
N ALA A 208 2.84 -4.65 21.53
CA ALA A 208 1.42 -4.41 21.38
C ALA A 208 1.09 -3.82 20.00
N PRO A 209 -0.19 -3.86 19.56
CA PRO A 209 -0.57 -3.45 18.22
C PRO A 209 -0.19 -2.00 17.91
N ASN A 210 0.23 -1.75 16.67
CA ASN A 210 0.40 -0.38 16.17
C ASN A 210 -0.96 0.35 16.16
N LEU A 211 -0.98 1.56 16.72
CA LEU A 211 -2.19 2.35 16.96
C LEU A 211 -2.40 3.47 15.94
N SER A 212 -1.64 3.50 14.85
CA SER A 212 -1.79 4.49 13.78
C SER A 212 -3.21 4.45 13.21
N GLY A 213 -3.88 5.61 13.20
CA GLY A 213 -5.25 5.75 12.72
C GLY A 213 -6.32 5.06 13.58
N LEU A 214 -6.06 4.78 14.87
CA LEU A 214 -6.98 4.05 15.78
C LEU A 214 -8.44 4.51 15.71
N LEU A 215 -8.67 5.83 15.73
CA LEU A 215 -10.01 6.44 15.72
C LEU A 215 -10.57 6.68 14.31
N SER A 216 -9.90 6.16 13.27
CA SER A 216 -10.37 6.28 11.89
C SER A 216 -11.20 5.06 11.49
N GLN A 217 -12.10 5.24 10.51
CA GLN A 217 -12.91 4.15 9.95
C GLN A 217 -12.08 3.02 9.30
N PHE A 218 -10.80 3.29 9.01
CA PHE A 218 -9.89 2.33 8.37
C PHE A 218 -9.14 1.46 9.38
N TYR A 219 -9.26 1.73 10.68
CA TYR A 219 -8.66 0.86 11.69
C TYR A 219 -9.48 -0.44 11.84
N PRO A 220 -8.83 -1.61 12.04
CA PRO A 220 -9.54 -2.86 12.26
C PRO A 220 -10.55 -2.76 13.41
N LYS A 221 -11.78 -3.18 13.15
CA LYS A 221 -12.88 -3.21 14.13
C LYS A 221 -12.64 -4.27 15.20
N THR A 222 -11.71 -3.95 16.09
CA THR A 222 -11.20 -4.86 17.10
C THR A 222 -11.70 -4.48 18.50
N PHE A 223 -12.46 -3.39 18.65
CA PHE A 223 -13.09 -3.08 19.93
C PHE A 223 -14.12 -4.18 20.31
N LYS A 224 -14.74 -4.06 21.48
CA LYS A 224 -15.71 -5.03 22.01
C LYS A 224 -16.73 -5.42 20.92
N ASP A 225 -16.99 -6.72 20.76
CA ASP A 225 -17.98 -7.26 19.81
C ASP A 225 -17.75 -6.81 18.36
N ASN A 226 -16.48 -6.70 17.94
CA ASN A 226 -16.04 -6.24 16.62
C ASN A 226 -16.56 -4.85 16.23
N GLN A 227 -16.67 -3.96 17.22
CA GLN A 227 -17.02 -2.55 17.00
C GLN A 227 -15.80 -1.73 16.57
N PRO A 228 -16.00 -0.59 15.86
CA PRO A 228 -14.93 0.38 15.66
C PRO A 228 -14.52 1.01 17.00
N TRP A 229 -13.31 1.57 17.03
CA TRP A 229 -12.84 2.36 18.16
C TRP A 229 -13.37 3.78 18.06
N ASP A 230 -13.85 4.31 19.18
CA ASP A 230 -14.19 5.71 19.36
C ASP A 230 -13.53 6.26 20.63
N VAL A 231 -13.65 7.56 20.88
CA VAL A 231 -13.07 8.25 22.03
C VAL A 231 -13.54 7.63 23.36
N GLN A 232 -14.82 7.27 23.47
CA GLN A 232 -15.38 6.73 24.71
C GLN A 232 -14.91 5.31 24.98
N GLY A 233 -14.88 4.48 23.94
CA GLY A 233 -14.36 3.11 23.96
C GLY A 233 -12.89 3.08 24.31
N LEU A 234 -12.09 4.00 23.74
CA LEU A 234 -10.68 4.16 24.10
C LEU A 234 -10.50 4.57 25.57
N LYS A 235 -11.25 5.57 26.06
CA LYS A 235 -11.21 5.96 27.48
C LYS A 235 -11.57 4.80 28.41
N LYS A 236 -12.62 4.04 28.09
CA LYS A 236 -13.03 2.84 28.85
C LYS A 236 -11.94 1.76 28.82
N TRP A 237 -11.34 1.53 27.66
CA TRP A 237 -10.25 0.57 27.48
C TRP A 237 -9.04 0.95 28.31
N ILE A 238 -8.53 2.17 28.21
CA ILE A 238 -7.37 2.65 28.96
C ILE A 238 -7.59 2.51 30.48
N LYS A 239 -8.80 2.86 30.96
CA LYS A 239 -9.16 2.81 32.38
C LYS A 239 -9.25 1.39 32.93
N ASN A 240 -9.81 0.44 32.18
CA ASN A 240 -9.88 -0.96 32.60
C ASN A 240 -9.92 -1.91 31.38
N PRO A 241 -8.76 -2.26 30.81
CA PRO A 241 -8.69 -3.12 29.63
C PRO A 241 -9.35 -4.49 29.85
N ARG A 242 -9.24 -5.02 31.08
CA ARG A 242 -9.74 -6.35 31.44
C ARG A 242 -11.26 -6.42 31.56
N ALA A 243 -11.95 -5.28 31.70
CA ALA A 243 -13.41 -5.23 31.62
C ALA A 243 -13.93 -5.48 30.20
N ILE A 244 -13.10 -5.23 29.18
CA ILE A 244 -13.46 -5.42 27.77
C ILE A 244 -12.83 -6.70 27.22
N ARG A 245 -11.57 -6.98 27.55
CA ARG A 245 -10.87 -8.24 27.19
C ARG A 245 -10.21 -8.84 28.44
N PRO A 246 -10.84 -9.83 29.12
CA PRO A 246 -10.37 -10.35 30.39
C PRO A 246 -8.91 -10.86 30.38
N LEU A 247 -8.44 -11.40 29.26
CA LEU A 247 -7.10 -11.99 29.11
C LEU A 247 -6.04 -11.01 28.57
N THR A 248 -6.36 -9.72 28.41
CA THR A 248 -5.38 -8.75 27.94
C THR A 248 -4.24 -8.56 28.94
N ARG A 249 -3.01 -8.44 28.41
CA ARG A 249 -1.81 -8.12 29.19
C ARG A 249 -1.69 -6.62 29.46
N MET A 250 -2.43 -5.78 28.73
CA MET A 250 -2.42 -4.33 28.95
C MET A 250 -2.93 -4.02 30.35
N LEU A 251 -2.11 -3.32 31.13
CA LEU A 251 -2.49 -2.84 32.46
C LEU A 251 -3.40 -1.62 32.34
N PRO A 252 -4.30 -1.38 33.31
CA PRO A 252 -4.95 -0.09 33.47
C PRO A 252 -3.92 1.04 33.50
N VAL A 253 -4.16 2.11 32.74
CA VAL A 253 -3.33 3.32 32.80
C VAL A 253 -4.11 4.37 33.58
N VAL A 254 -3.50 4.86 34.66
CA VAL A 254 -4.09 5.90 35.50
C VAL A 254 -3.78 7.25 34.89
N LEU A 255 -4.81 7.89 34.31
CA LEU A 255 -4.75 9.24 33.76
C LEU A 255 -5.81 10.11 34.43
N ARG A 256 -5.47 11.37 34.69
CA ARG A 256 -6.47 12.41 35.00
C ARG A 256 -7.30 12.68 33.75
N GLU A 257 -8.52 13.18 33.93
CA GLU A 257 -9.42 13.44 32.80
C GLU A 257 -8.81 14.39 31.76
N GLN A 258 -8.11 15.44 32.22
CA GLN A 258 -7.41 16.38 31.34
C GLN A 258 -6.25 15.73 30.57
N GLU A 259 -5.52 14.80 31.19
CA GLU A 259 -4.45 14.05 30.53
C GLU A 259 -5.02 13.10 29.48
N ALA A 260 -6.15 12.44 29.77
CA ALA A 260 -6.82 11.59 28.80
C ALA A 260 -7.33 12.36 27.58
N ILE A 261 -7.84 13.58 27.77
CA ILE A 261 -8.24 14.47 26.67
C ILE A 261 -7.01 14.88 25.85
N LYS A 262 -5.97 15.42 26.51
CA LYS A 262 -4.72 15.83 25.86
C LYS A 262 -4.10 14.70 25.04
N LEU A 263 -3.98 13.51 25.62
CA LEU A 263 -3.46 12.31 24.94
C LEU A 263 -4.23 12.00 23.64
N ILE A 264 -5.56 12.05 23.70
CA ILE A 264 -6.40 11.70 22.55
C ILE A 264 -6.30 12.76 21.46
N ASP A 265 -6.38 14.04 21.83
CA ASP A 265 -6.35 15.16 20.87
C ASP A 265 -5.00 15.27 20.15
N GLU A 266 -3.90 15.04 20.86
CA GLU A 266 -2.55 15.08 20.30
C GLU A 266 -2.22 13.84 19.44
N THR A 267 -2.72 12.66 19.83
CA THR A 267 -2.36 11.40 19.15
C THR A 267 -3.30 11.07 17.98
N TRP A 268 -4.60 11.27 18.16
CA TRP A 268 -5.62 10.94 17.16
C TRP A 268 -6.56 12.12 16.93
N PRO A 269 -6.06 13.26 16.43
CA PRO A 269 -6.88 14.43 16.18
C PRO A 269 -8.02 14.04 15.22
N LEU A 270 -9.24 14.07 15.73
CA LEU A 270 -10.42 13.93 14.89
C LEU A 270 -10.45 15.16 13.98
N LYS A 271 -10.48 14.95 12.66
CA LYS A 271 -10.89 16.03 11.76
C LYS A 271 -12.33 16.34 12.12
N VAL A 272 -12.55 17.34 12.96
CA VAL A 272 -13.88 17.88 13.26
C VAL A 272 -14.42 18.46 11.96
N LYS A 273 -15.06 17.62 11.16
CA LYS A 273 -16.01 18.04 10.14
C LYS A 273 -17.41 17.75 10.67
N GLU A 274 -17.78 18.50 11.69
CA GLU A 274 -19.13 19.03 11.95
C GLU A 274 -19.13 19.69 13.34
N PRO A 275 -19.64 20.93 13.48
CA PRO A 275 -19.86 21.50 14.79
C PRO A 275 -20.91 20.65 15.52
N LEU A 276 -20.66 20.37 16.81
CA LEU A 276 -21.70 19.91 17.72
C LEU A 276 -22.86 20.92 17.64
N GLN A 277 -23.97 20.50 17.03
CA GLN A 277 -25.27 21.14 17.21
C GLN A 277 -25.91 20.61 18.50
#